data_AF-A0A1H9HEJ4-F1
#
_entry.id   AF-A0A1H9HEJ4-F1
#
_cell.length_a   1.000
_cell.length_b   1.000
_cell.length_c   1.000
_cell.angle_alpha   90.00
_cell.angle_beta   90.00
_cell.angle_gamma   90.00
#
_symmetry.space_group_name_H-M   'P 1'
#
loop_
_entity.id
_entity.type
_entity.pdbx_description
1 polymer ?
#
loop_
_entity_poly.entity_id
_entity_poly.type
_entity_poly.pdbx_seq_one_letter_code
_entity_poly.pdbx_strand_id
1 'polypeptide(L)'
;MHDPRWLAAVPEAELVVALDEVGEHAARGHRVTVLIDLVPDNVSVLRGLAAEAVGEGARKVRVRPHGVDRVDLVYAAVELGRIAEDDAVEVQFDVTSAALLRADPAAFVRVDPFVVRSDGTVVPICAGLEDYALGTLGSFDDLVAAYDPEPVRDLCRVALTRALADTGPLVSWYEHLIRTAAEMRSGC
;
A
#
# COMPACT_ATOMS: atom_id res chain seq x y z
N MET A 1 -16.66 -4.48 16.16
CA MET A 1 -15.97 -5.34 15.18
C MET A 1 -16.99 -5.66 14.09
N HIS A 2 -16.89 -4.99 12.95
CA HIS A 2 -17.82 -5.22 11.85
C HIS A 2 -17.34 -6.45 11.06
N ASP A 3 -18.25 -7.39 10.83
CA ASP A 3 -18.01 -8.58 10.04
C ASP A 3 -17.66 -8.19 8.59
N PRO A 4 -16.52 -8.65 8.01
CA PRO A 4 -16.08 -8.27 6.67
C PRO A 4 -17.03 -8.73 5.55
N ARG A 5 -18.11 -9.46 5.87
CA ARG A 5 -19.21 -9.76 4.95
C ARG A 5 -19.75 -8.55 4.17
N TRP A 6 -19.65 -7.32 4.70
CA TRP A 6 -20.06 -6.12 3.96
C TRP A 6 -19.27 -5.92 2.66
N LEU A 7 -18.04 -6.43 2.56
CA LEU A 7 -17.21 -6.34 1.35
C LEU A 7 -17.83 -7.09 0.17
N ALA A 8 -18.63 -8.12 0.43
CA ALA A 8 -19.37 -8.81 -0.64
C ALA A 8 -20.39 -7.89 -1.35
N ALA A 9 -20.78 -6.78 -0.72
CA ALA A 9 -21.69 -5.79 -1.28
C ALA A 9 -20.98 -4.66 -2.05
N VAL A 10 -19.65 -4.57 -1.98
CA VAL A 10 -18.86 -3.54 -2.68
C VAL A 10 -18.06 -4.22 -3.80
N PRO A 11 -18.46 -4.04 -5.07
CA PRO A 11 -17.71 -4.58 -6.20
C PRO A 11 -16.24 -4.15 -6.13
N GLU A 12 -15.34 -5.09 -6.43
CA GLU A 12 -13.88 -4.87 -6.49
C GLU A 12 -13.19 -4.56 -5.16
N ALA A 13 -13.92 -4.45 -4.04
CA ALA A 13 -13.29 -4.29 -2.73
C ALA A 13 -12.49 -5.54 -2.35
N GLU A 14 -11.26 -5.32 -1.87
CA GLU A 14 -10.35 -6.38 -1.47
C GLU A 14 -9.97 -6.25 0.00
N LEU A 15 -9.85 -7.40 0.68
CA LEU A 15 -9.24 -7.48 2.00
C LEU A 15 -7.73 -7.42 1.83
N VAL A 16 -7.10 -6.38 2.38
CA VAL A 16 -5.64 -6.31 2.51
C VAL A 16 -5.26 -6.95 3.83
N VAL A 17 -4.57 -8.10 3.79
CA VAL A 17 -4.26 -8.92 4.98
C VAL A 17 -2.80 -9.37 5.00
N ALA A 18 -2.33 -9.82 6.15
CA ALA A 18 -1.01 -10.43 6.27
C ALA A 18 -0.99 -11.83 5.60
N LEU A 19 0.21 -12.32 5.30
CA LEU A 19 0.40 -13.60 4.59
C LEU A 19 -0.32 -14.78 5.28
N ASP A 20 -0.23 -14.87 6.60
CA ASP A 20 -0.82 -15.94 7.42
C ASP A 20 -2.35 -15.93 7.46
N GLU A 21 -2.98 -14.84 7.04
CA GLU A 21 -4.43 -14.66 7.02
C GLU A 21 -5.06 -14.94 5.64
N VAL A 22 -4.24 -15.06 4.59
CA VAL A 22 -4.72 -15.17 3.19
C VAL A 22 -5.64 -16.38 3.02
N GLY A 23 -5.19 -17.58 3.39
CA GLY A 23 -5.94 -18.82 3.19
C GLY A 23 -7.29 -18.83 3.91
N GLU A 24 -7.32 -18.29 5.14
CA GLU A 24 -8.56 -18.18 5.92
C GLU A 24 -9.60 -17.28 5.23
N HIS A 25 -9.19 -16.11 4.74
CA HIS A 25 -10.10 -15.17 4.09
C HIS A 25 -10.47 -15.59 2.67
N ALA A 26 -9.54 -16.16 1.91
CA ALA A 26 -9.80 -16.70 0.59
C ALA A 26 -10.80 -17.87 0.64
N ALA A 27 -10.66 -18.79 1.62
CA ALA A 27 -11.60 -19.90 1.82
C ALA A 27 -13.02 -19.45 2.18
N ARG A 28 -13.17 -18.25 2.76
CA ARG A 28 -14.47 -17.61 3.03
C ARG A 28 -15.06 -16.89 1.82
N GLY A 29 -14.38 -16.92 0.67
CA GLY A 29 -14.82 -16.32 -0.59
C GLY A 29 -14.52 -14.84 -0.74
N HIS A 30 -13.66 -14.26 0.11
CA HIS A 30 -13.25 -12.87 -0.03
C HIS A 30 -12.24 -12.70 -1.18
N ARG A 31 -12.22 -11.51 -1.79
CA ARG A 31 -11.11 -11.07 -2.63
C ARG A 31 -9.99 -10.59 -1.71
N VAL A 32 -8.80 -11.14 -1.86
CA VAL A 32 -7.68 -10.89 -0.93
C VAL A 32 -6.50 -10.30 -1.69
N THR A 33 -6.01 -9.16 -1.21
CA THR A 33 -4.67 -8.64 -1.48
C THR A 33 -3.78 -9.04 -0.32
N VAL A 34 -2.68 -9.76 -0.55
CA VAL A 34 -1.67 -9.95 0.49
C VAL A 34 -0.82 -8.68 0.62
N LEU A 35 -0.55 -8.26 1.85
CA LEU A 35 0.43 -7.21 2.14
C LEU A 35 1.71 -7.85 2.67
N ILE A 36 2.81 -7.66 1.95
CA ILE A 36 4.14 -8.08 2.35
C ILE A 36 4.95 -6.84 2.72
N ASP A 37 5.27 -6.71 4.00
CA ASP A 37 6.27 -5.75 4.46
C ASP A 37 7.66 -6.27 4.09
N LEU A 38 8.27 -5.64 3.08
CA LEU A 38 9.62 -5.95 2.63
C LEU A 38 10.61 -5.27 3.56
N VAL A 39 11.41 -6.05 4.26
CA VAL A 39 12.47 -5.62 5.17
C VAL A 39 13.77 -6.30 4.75
N PRO A 40 14.96 -5.80 5.13
CA PRO A 40 16.24 -6.38 4.70
C PRO A 40 16.32 -7.90 4.87
N ASP A 41 15.77 -8.42 5.96
CA ASP A 41 15.82 -9.85 6.32
C ASP A 41 15.01 -10.75 5.38
N ASN A 42 14.00 -10.23 4.67
CA ASN A 42 13.11 -11.03 3.84
C ASN A 42 13.21 -10.75 2.33
N VAL A 43 14.11 -9.85 1.91
CA VAL A 43 14.35 -9.54 0.49
C VAL A 43 14.65 -10.80 -0.32
N SER A 44 15.56 -11.63 0.17
CA SER A 44 16.01 -12.84 -0.53
C SER A 44 14.93 -13.92 -0.68
N VAL A 45 13.87 -13.87 0.13
CA VAL A 45 12.77 -14.84 0.12
C VAL A 45 11.46 -14.25 -0.41
N LEU A 46 11.46 -12.99 -0.85
CA LEU A 46 10.26 -12.30 -1.35
C LEU A 46 9.48 -13.12 -2.37
N ARG A 47 10.18 -13.78 -3.30
CA ARG A 47 9.55 -14.63 -4.30
C ARG A 47 8.78 -15.80 -3.70
N GLY A 48 9.36 -16.46 -2.70
CA GLY A 48 8.70 -17.55 -1.98
C GLY A 48 7.45 -17.07 -1.25
N LEU A 49 7.54 -15.94 -0.56
CA LEU A 49 6.42 -15.34 0.18
C LEU A 49 5.25 -14.96 -0.75
N ALA A 50 5.56 -14.35 -1.91
CA ALA A 50 4.54 -13.99 -2.88
C ALA A 50 3.89 -15.23 -3.52
N ALA A 51 4.69 -16.23 -3.90
CA ALA A 51 4.17 -17.48 -4.47
C ALA A 51 3.31 -18.26 -3.46
N GLU A 52 3.71 -18.28 -2.18
CA GLU A 52 2.92 -18.85 -1.10
C GLU A 52 1.57 -18.15 -0.98
N ALA A 53 1.54 -16.82 -0.94
CA ALA A 53 0.30 -16.06 -0.88
C ALA A 53 -0.64 -16.35 -2.07
N VAL A 54 -0.08 -16.43 -3.28
CA VAL A 54 -0.85 -16.78 -4.48
C VAL A 54 -1.42 -18.20 -4.37
N GLY A 55 -0.62 -19.15 -3.89
CA GLY A 55 -1.06 -20.52 -3.62
C GLY A 55 -2.20 -20.61 -2.59
N GLU A 56 -2.17 -19.75 -1.57
CA GLU A 56 -3.21 -19.60 -0.55
C GLU A 56 -4.46 -18.84 -1.05
N GLY A 57 -4.42 -18.29 -2.27
CA GLY A 57 -5.57 -17.68 -2.94
C GLY A 57 -5.57 -16.15 -2.99
N ALA A 58 -4.44 -15.49 -2.73
CA ALA A 58 -4.30 -14.05 -2.97
C ALA A 58 -4.49 -13.73 -4.45
N ARG A 59 -5.29 -12.69 -4.74
CA ARG A 59 -5.52 -12.18 -6.11
C ARG A 59 -4.54 -11.09 -6.51
N LYS A 60 -3.94 -10.45 -5.51
CA LYS A 60 -2.99 -9.36 -5.65
C LYS A 60 -1.91 -9.48 -4.58
N VAL A 61 -0.68 -9.18 -4.94
CA VAL A 61 0.46 -9.08 -4.03
C VAL A 61 0.86 -7.62 -3.92
N ARG A 62 0.67 -7.02 -2.75
CA ARG A 62 1.16 -5.68 -2.45
C ARG A 62 2.42 -5.78 -1.61
N VAL A 63 3.50 -5.15 -2.06
CA VAL A 63 4.80 -5.16 -1.39
C VAL A 63 5.17 -3.76 -0.97
N ARG A 64 5.56 -3.62 0.30
CA ARG A 64 5.81 -2.34 0.94
C ARG A 64 7.17 -2.34 1.64
N PRO A 65 8.17 -1.62 1.13
CA PRO A 65 9.50 -1.63 1.72
C PRO A 65 9.59 -0.80 3.00
N HIS A 66 10.43 -1.26 3.92
CA HIS A 66 10.86 -0.56 5.13
C HIS A 66 12.33 -0.84 5.42
N GLY A 67 13.15 0.21 5.42
CA GLY A 67 14.58 0.13 5.70
C GLY A 67 15.39 -0.65 4.65
N VAL A 68 14.81 -0.90 3.47
CA VAL A 68 15.44 -1.68 2.40
C VAL A 68 16.35 -0.77 1.57
N ASP A 69 17.56 -1.24 1.29
CA ASP A 69 18.51 -0.44 0.52
C ASP A 69 18.19 -0.43 -0.99
N ARG A 70 18.86 0.47 -1.73
CA ARG A 70 18.58 0.69 -3.14
C ARG A 70 18.87 -0.53 -4.03
N VAL A 71 19.87 -1.35 -3.69
CA VAL A 71 20.22 -2.56 -4.45
C VAL A 71 19.13 -3.60 -4.25
N ASP A 72 18.71 -3.77 -3.00
CA ASP A 72 17.64 -4.70 -2.64
C ASP A 72 16.28 -4.30 -3.21
N LEU A 73 15.97 -3.00 -3.30
CA LEU A 73 14.77 -2.52 -3.98
C LEU A 73 14.77 -2.85 -5.47
N VAL A 74 15.93 -2.76 -6.14
CA VAL A 74 16.06 -3.14 -7.56
C VAL A 74 15.90 -4.64 -7.72
N TYR A 75 16.53 -5.43 -6.85
CA TYR A 75 16.37 -6.89 -6.84
C TYR A 75 14.89 -7.27 -6.65
N ALA A 76 14.23 -6.69 -5.65
CA ALA A 76 12.81 -6.93 -5.38
C ALA A 76 11.92 -6.55 -6.58
N ALA A 77 12.17 -5.42 -7.25
CA ALA A 77 11.44 -5.03 -8.44
C ALA A 77 11.55 -6.07 -9.58
N VAL A 78 12.73 -6.67 -9.76
CA VAL A 78 12.95 -7.72 -10.76
C VAL A 78 12.21 -9.01 -10.39
N GLU A 79 12.30 -9.45 -9.14
CA GLU A 79 11.59 -10.65 -8.69
C GLU A 79 10.06 -10.46 -8.76
N LEU A 80 9.55 -9.29 -8.40
CA LEU A 80 8.13 -8.95 -8.51
C LEU A 80 7.63 -8.92 -9.95
N GLY A 81 8.46 -8.45 -10.90
CA GLY A 81 8.15 -8.56 -12.33
C GLY A 81 7.98 -10.01 -12.78
N ARG A 82 8.86 -10.91 -12.31
CA ARG A 82 8.76 -12.34 -12.62
C ARG A 82 7.52 -12.99 -12.01
N ILE A 83 7.16 -12.65 -10.77
CA ILE A 83 5.93 -13.15 -10.13
C ILE A 83 4.70 -12.72 -10.93
N ALA A 84 4.62 -11.45 -11.32
CA ALA A 84 3.50 -10.95 -12.10
C ALA A 84 3.34 -11.70 -13.45
N GLU A 85 4.46 -12.06 -14.09
CA GLU A 85 4.49 -12.80 -15.35
C GLU A 85 4.22 -14.31 -15.16
N ASP A 86 4.92 -14.96 -14.23
CA ASP A 86 4.90 -16.41 -14.02
C ASP A 86 3.56 -16.86 -13.42
N ASP A 87 3.02 -16.11 -12.46
CA ASP A 87 1.83 -16.48 -11.68
C ASP A 87 0.56 -15.76 -12.16
N ALA A 88 0.66 -14.88 -13.18
CA ALA A 88 -0.42 -14.06 -13.72
C ALA A 88 -1.22 -13.31 -12.63
N VAL A 89 -0.53 -12.85 -11.59
CA VAL A 89 -1.10 -12.13 -10.44
C VAL A 89 -0.86 -10.63 -10.56
N GLU A 90 -1.80 -9.82 -10.09
CA GLU A 90 -1.56 -8.38 -9.96
C GLU A 90 -0.50 -8.14 -8.88
N VAL A 91 0.55 -7.40 -9.22
CA VAL A 91 1.57 -6.98 -8.25
C VAL A 91 1.59 -5.48 -8.14
N GLN A 92 1.50 -5.00 -6.91
CA GLN A 92 1.72 -3.61 -6.55
C GLN A 92 2.98 -3.52 -5.70
N PHE A 93 4.00 -2.87 -6.23
CA PHE A 93 5.16 -2.50 -5.43
C PHE A 93 5.02 -1.04 -5.02
N ASP A 94 5.08 -0.75 -3.72
CA ASP A 94 4.98 0.62 -3.19
C ASP A 94 6.31 1.41 -3.40
N VAL A 95 6.90 1.21 -4.58
CA VAL A 95 8.13 1.80 -5.10
C VAL A 95 7.89 2.21 -6.54
N THR A 96 8.50 3.32 -6.94
CA THR A 96 8.40 3.84 -8.30
C THR A 96 9.75 4.33 -8.79
N SER A 97 9.93 4.51 -10.09
CA SER A 97 11.19 5.05 -10.60
C SER A 97 11.26 6.56 -10.41
N ALA A 98 12.42 7.07 -10.01
CA ALA A 98 12.64 8.51 -9.89
C ALA A 98 12.49 9.24 -11.24
N ALA A 99 12.84 8.55 -12.34
CA ALA A 99 12.64 9.07 -13.69
C ALA A 99 11.13 9.23 -14.02
N LEU A 100 10.32 8.21 -13.70
CA LEU A 100 8.87 8.29 -13.86
C LEU A 100 8.28 9.41 -13.02
N LEU A 101 8.66 9.54 -11.74
CA LEU A 101 8.15 10.61 -10.89
C LEU A 101 8.50 12.02 -11.36
N ARG A 102 9.67 12.20 -11.98
CA ARG A 102 10.05 13.49 -12.58
C ARG A 102 9.23 13.81 -13.82
N ALA A 103 8.89 12.79 -14.61
CA ALA A 103 8.08 12.94 -15.82
C ALA A 103 6.58 13.07 -15.52
N ASP A 104 6.11 12.35 -14.50
CA ASP A 104 4.73 12.27 -14.05
C ASP A 104 4.67 12.23 -12.51
N PRO A 105 4.64 13.41 -11.86
CA PRO A 105 4.48 13.52 -10.42
C PRO A 105 3.20 12.86 -9.87
N ALA A 106 2.15 12.69 -10.69
CA ALA A 106 0.93 12.04 -10.26
C ALA A 106 1.13 10.53 -9.99
N ALA A 107 2.19 9.93 -10.53
CA ALA A 107 2.58 8.55 -10.26
C ALA A 107 3.12 8.32 -8.83
N PHE A 108 3.28 9.38 -8.01
CA PHE A 108 3.74 9.29 -6.62
C PHE A 108 2.81 8.49 -5.72
N VAL A 109 1.51 8.51 -6.02
CA VAL A 109 0.51 7.73 -5.30
C VAL A 109 -0.21 6.86 -6.32
N ARG A 110 0.43 5.75 -6.71
CA ARG A 110 -0.22 4.75 -7.56
C ARG A 110 -1.10 3.84 -6.70
N VAL A 111 -2.36 4.26 -6.62
CA VAL A 111 -3.57 3.42 -6.57
C VAL A 111 -3.75 2.52 -5.33
N ASP A 112 -4.32 3.10 -4.28
CA ASP A 112 -5.47 2.56 -3.54
C ASP A 112 -6.18 3.77 -2.96
N PRO A 113 -7.44 4.10 -3.36
CA PRO A 113 -8.01 5.40 -3.02
C PRO A 113 -8.20 5.57 -1.51
N PHE A 114 -8.61 4.50 -0.80
CA PHE A 114 -8.77 4.48 0.64
C PHE A 114 -8.54 3.08 1.21
N VAL A 115 -8.02 3.00 2.45
CA VAL A 115 -7.93 1.78 3.25
C VAL A 115 -9.00 1.84 4.34
N VAL A 116 -9.85 0.83 4.43
CA VAL A 116 -10.81 0.71 5.54
C VAL A 116 -10.26 -0.27 6.57
N ARG A 117 -10.03 0.20 7.79
CA ARG A 117 -9.57 -0.63 8.91
C ARG A 117 -10.71 -1.52 9.44
N SER A 118 -10.35 -2.55 10.19
CA SER A 118 -11.30 -3.50 10.80
C SER A 118 -12.27 -2.88 11.82
N ASP A 119 -11.91 -1.73 12.39
CA ASP A 119 -12.77 -0.92 13.25
C ASP A 119 -13.70 0.03 12.46
N GLY A 120 -13.60 0.03 11.12
CA GLY A 120 -14.35 0.89 10.21
C GLY A 120 -13.64 2.21 9.89
N THR A 121 -12.47 2.51 10.46
CA THR A 121 -11.74 3.76 10.16
C THR A 121 -11.33 3.80 8.69
N VAL A 122 -11.65 4.89 7.99
CA VAL A 122 -11.26 5.12 6.60
C VAL A 122 -9.99 5.96 6.58
N VAL A 123 -8.90 5.37 6.10
CA VAL A 123 -7.57 5.96 6.04
C VAL A 123 -7.24 6.29 4.58
N PRO A 124 -6.71 7.49 4.27
CA PRO A 124 -6.32 7.83 2.91
C PRO A 124 -5.09 7.04 2.48
N ILE A 125 -5.04 6.59 1.22
CA ILE A 125 -3.86 6.04 0.52
C ILE A 125 -3.33 4.69 1.05
N CYS A 126 -2.96 4.62 2.33
CA CYS A 126 -2.34 3.45 2.94
C CYS A 126 -2.50 3.42 4.47
N ALA A 127 -2.32 2.24 5.07
CA ALA A 127 -2.19 2.11 6.52
C ALA A 127 -0.94 2.86 7.03
N GLY A 128 -1.01 3.40 8.26
CA GLY A 128 0.03 4.25 8.85
C GLY A 128 -0.26 5.76 8.75
N LEU A 129 -1.36 6.14 8.12
CA LEU A 129 -1.85 7.53 8.01
C LEU A 129 -3.12 7.77 8.86
N GLU A 130 -3.26 7.07 9.98
CA GLU A 130 -4.46 7.13 10.82
C GLU A 130 -4.77 8.53 11.35
N ASP A 131 -3.76 9.36 11.55
CA ASP A 131 -3.94 10.76 11.95
C ASP A 131 -4.55 11.64 10.84
N TYR A 132 -4.57 11.13 9.61
CA TYR A 132 -5.23 11.72 8.44
C TYR A 132 -6.54 10.97 8.11
N ALA A 133 -7.07 10.15 9.02
CA ALA A 133 -8.29 9.40 8.77
C ALA A 133 -9.46 10.33 8.41
N LEU A 134 -10.27 9.88 7.46
CA LEU A 134 -11.42 10.61 6.93
C LEU A 134 -12.65 10.47 7.83
N GLY A 135 -12.58 9.57 8.81
CA GLY A 135 -13.65 9.23 9.72
C GLY A 135 -13.86 7.72 9.79
N THR A 136 -15.01 7.31 10.29
CA THR A 136 -15.41 5.89 10.41
C THR A 136 -16.52 5.60 9.42
N LEU A 137 -16.46 4.42 8.80
CA LEU A 137 -17.43 3.90 7.85
C LEU A 137 -18.81 3.83 8.50
N GLY A 138 -19.62 4.87 8.24
CA GLY A 138 -21.03 4.99 8.61
C GLY A 138 -21.85 5.27 7.36
N SER A 139 -22.51 6.42 7.28
CA SER A 139 -23.04 6.93 6.02
C SER A 139 -21.89 7.46 5.16
N PHE A 140 -21.73 6.93 3.94
CA PHE A 140 -20.72 7.42 3.00
C PHE A 140 -20.91 8.92 2.68
N ASP A 141 -22.16 9.39 2.66
CA ASP A 141 -22.49 10.79 2.42
C ASP A 141 -21.92 11.71 3.52
N ASP A 142 -21.92 11.26 4.77
CA ASP A 142 -21.37 12.02 5.90
C ASP A 142 -19.84 12.09 5.82
N LEU A 143 -19.19 10.98 5.43
CA LEU A 143 -17.75 10.95 5.20
C LEU A 143 -17.32 11.88 4.06
N VAL A 144 -18.07 11.88 2.95
CA VAL A 144 -17.79 12.77 1.82
C VAL A 144 -18.04 14.23 2.18
N ALA A 145 -19.11 14.53 2.91
CA ALA A 145 -19.43 15.90 3.31
C ALA A 145 -18.39 16.50 4.28
N ALA A 146 -17.81 15.68 5.15
CA ALA A 146 -16.80 16.10 6.10
C ALA A 146 -15.37 16.09 5.53
N TYR A 147 -15.17 15.54 4.33
CA TYR A 147 -13.84 15.34 3.78
C TYR A 147 -13.16 16.64 3.33
N ASP A 148 -12.08 17.00 4.03
CA ASP A 148 -11.10 17.98 3.55
C ASP A 148 -9.87 17.26 2.96
N PRO A 149 -9.62 17.34 1.64
CA PRO A 149 -8.47 16.70 1.01
C PRO A 149 -7.14 17.45 1.25
N GLU A 150 -7.17 18.70 1.73
CA GLU A 150 -5.98 19.55 1.72
C GLU A 150 -4.84 19.05 2.62
N PRO A 151 -5.09 18.55 3.86
CA PRO A 151 -4.02 17.98 4.70
C PRO A 151 -3.29 16.81 4.04
N VAL A 152 -4.04 15.92 3.35
CA VAL A 152 -3.46 14.78 2.63
C VAL A 152 -2.69 15.25 1.40
N ARG A 153 -3.20 16.26 0.69
CA ARG A 153 -2.50 16.86 -0.46
C ARG A 153 -1.18 17.51 -0.05
N ASP A 154 -1.17 18.25 1.05
CA ASP A 154 0.05 18.87 1.58
C ASP A 154 1.09 17.82 1.98
N LEU A 155 0.67 16.78 2.68
CA LEU A 155 1.53 15.64 2.99
C LEU A 155 2.15 15.04 1.71
N CYS A 156 1.33 14.76 0.70
CA CYS A 156 1.80 14.21 -0.58
C CYS A 156 2.78 15.14 -1.30
N ARG A 157 2.52 16.46 -1.32
CA ARG A 157 3.42 17.46 -1.93
C ARG A 157 4.79 17.45 -1.24
N VAL A 158 4.81 17.49 0.08
CA VAL A 158 6.06 17.50 0.87
C VAL A 158 6.81 16.18 0.70
N ALA A 159 6.11 15.05 0.79
CA ALA A 159 6.69 13.73 0.61
C ALA A 159 7.29 13.56 -0.80
N LEU A 160 6.61 14.03 -1.84
CA LEU A 160 7.09 14.03 -3.21
C LEU A 160 8.36 14.88 -3.37
N THR A 161 8.38 16.11 -2.84
CA THR A 161 9.57 16.98 -2.89
C THR A 161 10.78 16.28 -2.26
N ARG A 162 10.59 15.62 -1.12
CA ARG A 162 11.64 14.87 -0.42
C ARG A 162 12.08 13.63 -1.19
N ALA A 163 11.13 12.92 -1.79
CA ALA A 163 11.42 11.77 -2.65
C ALA A 163 12.26 12.16 -3.87
N LEU A 164 11.94 13.28 -4.54
CA LEU A 164 12.67 13.75 -5.71
C LEU A 164 14.08 14.28 -5.39
N ALA A 165 14.30 14.70 -4.13
CA ALA A 165 15.62 15.09 -3.64
C ALA A 165 16.54 13.87 -3.39
N ASP A 166 15.98 12.66 -3.26
CA ASP A 166 16.77 11.44 -3.18
C ASP A 166 17.38 11.08 -4.56
N THR A 167 18.63 10.64 -4.56
CA THR A 167 19.44 10.41 -5.76
C THR A 167 19.36 8.99 -6.30
N GLY A 168 18.52 8.13 -5.71
CA GLY A 168 18.32 6.74 -6.13
C GLY A 168 17.53 6.60 -7.44
N PRO A 169 17.69 5.46 -8.16
CA PRO A 169 16.90 5.18 -9.37
C PRO A 169 15.44 4.81 -9.04
N LEU A 170 15.24 4.23 -7.85
CA LEU A 170 13.95 3.86 -7.29
C LEU A 170 13.65 4.72 -6.06
N VAL A 171 12.38 5.00 -5.86
CA VAL A 171 11.81 5.80 -4.78
C VAL A 171 10.75 4.97 -4.10
N SER A 172 10.99 4.65 -2.83
CA SER A 172 9.98 4.09 -1.92
C SER A 172 8.99 5.19 -1.52
N TRP A 173 7.93 5.37 -2.31
CA TRP A 173 6.97 6.45 -2.06
C TRP A 173 6.29 6.26 -0.71
N TYR A 174 6.06 5.02 -0.30
CA TYR A 174 5.45 4.70 0.98
C TYR A 174 6.32 5.17 2.17
N GLU A 175 7.61 4.86 2.19
CA GLU A 175 8.48 5.31 3.29
C GLU A 175 8.62 6.83 3.33
N HIS A 176 8.72 7.45 2.16
CA HIS A 176 8.75 8.91 2.08
C HIS A 176 7.47 9.53 2.65
N LEU A 177 6.32 8.92 2.39
CA LEU A 177 5.02 9.37 2.89
C LEU A 177 4.90 9.20 4.40
N ILE A 178 5.17 8.00 4.93
CA ILE A 178 5.06 7.71 6.38
C ILE A 178 6.07 8.52 7.20
N ARG A 179 7.32 8.61 6.74
CA ARG A 179 8.34 9.43 7.42
C ARG A 179 7.94 10.90 7.44
N THR A 180 7.39 11.42 6.34
CA THR A 180 6.93 12.81 6.28
C THR A 180 5.74 13.04 7.21
N ALA A 181 4.78 12.12 7.26
CA ALA A 181 3.67 12.18 8.20
C ALA A 181 4.12 12.17 9.67
N ALA A 182 5.15 11.38 10.02
CA ALA A 182 5.72 11.37 11.37
C ALA A 182 6.44 12.68 11.72
N GLU A 183 7.20 13.25 10.79
CA GLU A 183 7.95 14.48 11.02
C GLU A 183 7.07 15.73 11.08
N MET A 184 6.05 15.83 10.21
CA MET A 184 5.12 16.97 10.23
C MET A 184 4.34 17.06 11.55
N ARG A 185 4.14 15.92 12.24
CA ARG A 185 3.55 15.88 13.59
C ARG A 185 4.49 16.37 14.68
N SER A 186 5.80 16.14 14.53
CA SER A 186 6.80 16.51 15.53
C SER A 186 7.16 18.00 15.49
N GLY A 187 6.70 18.74 14.48
CA GLY A 187 6.93 20.17 14.29
C GLY A 187 5.81 21.09 14.79
N CYS A 188 4.73 20.53 15.35
CA CYS A 188 3.65 21.24 16.04
C CYS A 188 3.86 21.18 17.55
#